data_AF-A0A9D4NV08-F1
#
_entry.id   AF-A0A9D4NV08-F1
#
_cell.length_a   1.000
_cell.length_b   1.000
_cell.length_c   1.000
_cell.angle_alpha   90.00
_cell.angle_beta   90.00
_cell.angle_gamma   90.00
#
_symmetry.space_group_name_H-M   'P 1'
#
loop_
_entity.id
_entity.type
_entity.pdbx_description
1 polymer ?
#
loop_
_entity_poly.entity_id
_entity_poly.type
_entity_poly.pdbx_seq_one_letter_code
_entity_poly.pdbx_strand_id
1 'polypeptide(L)'
;MITLLMIIINTGIGHGQQRSSTTSTTKNFKCNRTKFEDDFDRLMVVSHPKRTFPENQDELKKFCLESKEIFFSLNQYKDRCSQETLKNFVSIILYSVRGSTKRVCTKRKSPQTVALIDASNCINRNKRLIGRCMDRASLNYAAIKLVDNVMKMPNLCCQFVEIIQCFTQVMTKNGCEDKLPVLLETITGVVGNFLDSTCGEYNLDTDKCEKLAPLPVKNLKPHSKNFVTNLVDIFKTV
;
A
#
# COMPACT_ATOMS: atom_id res chain seq x y z
N MET A 1 2.15 6.61 -22.32
CA MET A 1 2.00 5.39 -21.46
C MET A 1 1.24 5.67 -20.15
N ILE A 2 1.47 6.80 -19.47
CA ILE A 2 0.66 7.25 -18.31
C ILE A 2 -0.81 7.51 -18.69
N THR A 3 -1.07 7.97 -19.92
CA THR A 3 -2.41 8.16 -20.49
C THR A 3 -3.16 6.84 -20.74
N LEU A 4 -2.46 5.71 -20.92
CA LEU A 4 -3.11 4.42 -21.20
C LEU A 4 -3.68 3.78 -19.92
N LEU A 5 -3.01 3.98 -18.77
CA LEU A 5 -3.50 3.55 -17.45
C LEU A 5 -4.73 4.34 -17.00
N MET A 6 -4.89 5.60 -17.43
CA MET A 6 -6.09 6.41 -17.19
C MET A 6 -7.31 5.93 -18.02
N ILE A 7 -7.08 5.27 -19.16
CA ILE A 7 -8.16 4.81 -20.06
C ILE A 7 -8.79 3.51 -19.56
N ILE A 8 -8.01 2.60 -18.96
CA ILE A 8 -8.53 1.31 -18.47
C ILE A 8 -9.46 1.47 -17.25
N ILE A 9 -9.35 2.57 -16.49
CA ILE A 9 -10.22 2.84 -15.33
C ILE A 9 -11.52 3.57 -15.73
N ASN A 10 -11.58 4.22 -16.90
CA ASN A 10 -12.72 5.04 -17.31
C ASN A 10 -13.77 4.32 -18.19
N THR A 11 -13.57 3.06 -18.57
CA THR A 11 -14.55 2.33 -19.40
C THR A 11 -15.55 1.48 -18.60
N GLY A 12 -15.64 1.67 -17.28
CA GLY A 12 -16.59 0.97 -16.41
C GLY A 12 -17.85 1.78 -16.09
N ILE A 13 -18.88 1.61 -16.93
CA ILE A 13 -20.32 1.83 -16.63
C ILE A 13 -20.78 3.30 -16.61
N GLY A 14 -21.23 3.77 -17.79
CA GLY A 14 -22.23 4.83 -17.89
C GLY A 14 -23.64 4.25 -17.96
N HIS A 15 -24.47 4.56 -16.96
CA HIS A 15 -25.88 5.02 -17.08
C HIS A 15 -26.60 4.94 -15.73
N GLY A 16 -27.37 6.00 -15.41
CA GLY A 16 -28.33 6.01 -14.31
C GLY A 16 -28.12 7.10 -13.24
N GLN A 17 -27.96 8.36 -13.63
CA GLN A 17 -27.93 9.50 -12.72
C GLN A 17 -29.39 9.87 -12.32
N GLN A 18 -29.86 9.39 -11.17
CA GLN A 18 -31.01 10.00 -10.48
C GLN A 18 -30.51 10.92 -9.38
N ARG A 19 -30.71 12.22 -9.61
CA ARG A 19 -30.30 13.34 -8.77
C ARG A 19 -31.32 13.51 -7.66
N SER A 20 -31.07 12.95 -6.47
CA SER A 20 -31.78 13.33 -5.25
C SER A 20 -30.90 14.27 -4.43
N SER A 21 -31.26 15.55 -4.46
CA SER A 21 -30.69 16.60 -3.65
C SER A 21 -31.09 16.40 -2.20
N THR A 22 -30.20 15.85 -1.37
CA THR A 22 -30.27 15.95 0.09
C THR A 22 -29.30 17.02 0.55
N THR A 23 -29.86 18.07 1.14
CA THR A 23 -29.22 19.14 1.90
C THR A 23 -28.29 18.56 2.96
N SER A 24 -27.01 18.39 2.62
CA SER A 24 -25.97 18.00 3.58
C SER A 24 -25.50 19.23 4.33
N THR A 25 -25.79 19.27 5.63
CA THR A 25 -25.13 20.15 6.60
C THR A 25 -23.61 20.05 6.41
N THR A 26 -23.00 21.09 5.86
CA THR A 26 -21.56 21.12 5.58
C THR A 26 -20.80 21.22 6.89
N LYS A 27 -20.58 20.09 7.57
CA LYS A 27 -19.54 20.04 8.61
C LYS A 27 -18.25 20.51 7.94
N ASN A 28 -17.67 21.60 8.45
CA ASN A 28 -16.39 22.14 8.00
C ASN A 28 -15.33 21.05 8.08
N PHE A 29 -15.02 20.43 6.94
CA PHE A 29 -14.01 19.38 6.84
C PHE A 29 -12.64 20.05 6.73
N LYS A 30 -11.80 19.88 7.74
CA LYS A 30 -10.44 20.43 7.75
C LYS A 30 -9.45 19.43 7.14
N CYS A 31 -8.78 19.84 6.06
CA CYS A 31 -7.69 19.07 5.47
C CYS A 31 -6.54 18.93 6.46
N ASN A 32 -6.35 17.73 7.01
CA ASN A 32 -5.25 17.41 7.93
C ASN A 32 -4.33 16.36 7.30
N ARG A 33 -3.21 16.81 6.74
CA ARG A 33 -2.23 15.95 6.08
C ARG A 33 -1.60 14.93 7.04
N THR A 34 -1.28 15.35 8.27
CA THR A 34 -0.70 14.45 9.28
C THR A 34 -1.65 13.31 9.62
N LYS A 35 -2.94 13.59 9.76
CA LYS A 35 -3.95 12.55 9.98
C LYS A 35 -4.08 11.62 8.76
N PHE A 36 -4.04 12.17 7.55
CA PHE A 36 -4.08 11.36 6.33
C PHE A 36 -2.90 10.39 6.24
N GLU A 37 -1.69 10.87 6.52
CA GLU A 37 -0.47 10.05 6.56
C GLU A 37 -0.55 8.98 7.66
N ASP A 38 -1.02 9.35 8.86
CA ASP A 38 -1.25 8.42 9.98
C ASP A 38 -2.30 7.34 9.65
N ASP A 39 -3.44 7.73 9.07
CA ASP A 39 -4.48 6.78 8.68
C ASP A 39 -3.98 5.81 7.58
N PHE A 40 -3.11 6.29 6.67
CA PHE A 40 -2.46 5.43 5.69
C PHE A 40 -1.46 4.46 6.32
N ASP A 41 -0.64 4.92 7.26
CA ASP A 41 0.26 4.03 8.02
C ASP A 41 -0.55 3.02 8.82
N ARG A 42 -1.67 3.43 9.42
CA ARG A 42 -2.58 2.52 10.12
C ARG A 42 -3.15 1.48 9.15
N LEU A 43 -3.49 1.85 7.92
CA LEU A 43 -3.95 0.90 6.91
C LEU A 43 -2.86 -0.15 6.59
N MET A 44 -1.61 0.29 6.48
CA MET A 44 -0.43 -0.55 6.31
C MET A 44 0.14 -0.98 7.67
N VAL A 45 -0.57 -1.85 8.39
CA VAL A 45 -0.31 -2.28 9.80
C VAL A 45 1.17 -2.27 10.22
N VAL A 46 2.08 -2.80 9.40
CA VAL A 46 3.52 -2.89 9.68
C VAL A 46 4.26 -1.54 9.78
N SER A 47 3.70 -0.48 9.20
CA SER A 47 4.25 0.88 9.18
C SER A 47 3.79 1.73 10.38
N HIS A 48 2.67 1.39 11.02
CA HIS A 48 2.15 2.19 12.14
C HIS A 48 2.54 1.59 13.49
N PRO A 49 3.12 2.33 14.46
CA PRO A 49 3.69 1.76 15.68
C PRO A 49 2.67 1.03 16.56
N LYS A 50 1.44 1.54 16.68
CA LYS A 50 0.47 1.04 17.69
C LYS A 50 -0.54 0.02 17.17
N ARG A 51 -0.77 -0.05 15.85
CA ARG A 51 -1.83 -0.91 15.28
C ARG A 51 -1.28 -2.31 15.02
N THR A 52 -1.88 -3.35 15.57
CA THR A 52 -1.46 -4.74 15.35
C THR A 52 -2.40 -5.45 14.39
N PHE A 53 -1.92 -6.54 13.81
CA PHE A 53 -2.76 -7.48 13.09
C PHE A 53 -3.54 -8.33 14.11
N PRO A 54 -4.83 -8.63 13.89
CA PRO A 54 -5.63 -9.38 14.87
C PRO A 54 -5.13 -10.80 15.08
N GLU A 55 -4.97 -11.20 16.34
CA GLU A 55 -4.51 -12.54 16.74
C GLU A 55 -5.65 -13.51 17.06
N ASN A 56 -6.87 -12.99 17.12
CA ASN A 56 -8.07 -13.77 17.35
C ASN A 56 -9.29 -13.11 16.69
N GLN A 57 -10.45 -13.75 16.85
CA GLN A 57 -11.69 -13.34 16.19
C GLN A 57 -12.27 -12.04 16.74
N ASP A 58 -12.12 -11.79 18.04
CA ASP A 58 -12.67 -10.58 18.64
C ASP A 58 -11.82 -9.37 18.29
N GLU A 59 -10.51 -9.54 18.23
CA GLU A 59 -9.59 -8.56 17.63
C GLU A 59 -9.88 -8.34 16.15
N LEU A 60 -10.17 -9.40 15.38
CA LEU A 60 -10.51 -9.26 13.96
C LEU A 60 -11.74 -8.38 13.76
N LYS A 61 -12.80 -8.56 14.57
CA LYS A 61 -14.00 -7.70 14.51
C LYS A 61 -13.64 -6.23 14.73
N LYS A 62 -12.83 -5.92 15.75
CA LYS A 62 -12.35 -4.56 16.05
C LYS A 62 -11.51 -4.01 14.89
N PHE A 63 -10.55 -4.80 14.41
CA PHE A 63 -9.70 -4.45 13.27
C PHE A 63 -10.52 -4.09 12.02
N CYS A 64 -11.57 -4.85 11.73
CA CYS A 64 -12.45 -4.63 10.59
C CYS A 64 -13.33 -3.37 10.74
N LEU A 65 -13.79 -3.05 11.95
CA LEU A 65 -14.52 -1.81 12.23
C LEU A 65 -13.61 -0.60 12.05
N GLU A 66 -12.43 -0.61 12.68
CA GLU A 66 -11.44 0.47 12.55
C GLU A 66 -10.98 0.67 11.11
N SER A 67 -10.81 -0.43 10.35
CA SER A 67 -10.43 -0.34 8.93
C SER A 67 -11.47 0.44 8.12
N LYS A 68 -12.77 0.24 8.39
CA LYS A 68 -13.83 0.99 7.70
C LYS A 68 -13.75 2.49 8.01
N GLU A 69 -13.47 2.87 9.25
CA GLU A 69 -13.30 4.26 9.65
C GLU A 69 -12.09 4.91 8.98
N ILE A 70 -10.96 4.18 8.94
CA ILE A 70 -9.75 4.61 8.22
C ILE A 70 -10.06 4.81 6.74
N PHE A 71 -10.71 3.84 6.08
CA PHE A 71 -11.12 3.98 4.67
C PHE A 71 -12.02 5.20 4.45
N PHE A 72 -12.95 5.46 5.35
CA PHE A 72 -13.82 6.63 5.25
C PHE A 72 -13.01 7.94 5.35
N SER A 73 -12.14 8.05 6.35
CA SER A 73 -11.25 9.21 6.54
C SER A 73 -10.35 9.45 5.32
N LEU A 74 -9.71 8.40 4.80
CA LEU A 74 -8.84 8.48 3.63
C LEU A 74 -9.61 8.92 2.38
N ASN A 75 -10.83 8.41 2.16
CA ASN A 75 -11.66 8.85 1.03
C ASN A 75 -12.09 10.32 1.16
N GLN A 76 -12.46 10.78 2.37
CA GLN A 76 -12.81 12.18 2.58
C GLN A 76 -11.64 13.13 2.27
N TYR A 77 -10.44 12.78 2.72
CA TYR A 77 -9.24 13.57 2.42
C TYR A 77 -8.90 13.52 0.92
N LYS A 78 -8.95 12.33 0.32
CA LYS A 78 -8.74 12.11 -1.12
C LYS A 78 -9.63 13.02 -1.95
N ASP A 79 -10.93 13.06 -1.66
CA ASP A 79 -11.90 13.76 -2.51
C ASP A 79 -11.92 15.28 -2.30
N ARG A 80 -11.50 15.77 -1.12
CA ARG A 80 -11.61 17.18 -0.74
C ARG A 80 -10.30 17.94 -0.68
N CYS A 81 -9.17 17.24 -0.53
CA CYS A 81 -7.88 17.86 -0.19
C CYS A 81 -6.74 17.47 -1.14
N SER A 82 -6.93 16.46 -1.99
CA SER A 82 -5.88 15.95 -2.86
C SER A 82 -6.00 16.50 -4.28
N GLN A 83 -4.86 16.81 -4.89
CA GLN A 83 -4.77 17.09 -6.33
C GLN A 83 -5.05 15.80 -7.13
N GLU A 84 -5.41 15.95 -8.41
CA GLU A 84 -5.89 14.84 -9.26
C GLU A 84 -4.91 13.65 -9.32
N THR A 85 -3.60 13.90 -9.45
CA THR A 85 -2.58 12.83 -9.45
C THR A 85 -2.58 12.02 -8.15
N LEU A 86 -2.56 12.71 -6.99
CA LEU A 86 -2.61 12.05 -5.68
C LEU A 86 -3.94 11.33 -5.49
N LYS A 87 -5.04 11.95 -5.89
CA LYS A 87 -6.39 11.39 -5.82
C LYS A 87 -6.49 10.06 -6.58
N ASN A 88 -5.98 10.00 -7.80
CA ASN A 88 -6.01 8.80 -8.63
C ASN A 88 -5.13 7.69 -8.05
N PHE A 89 -3.94 8.04 -7.56
CA PHE A 89 -3.05 7.07 -6.94
C PHE A 89 -3.64 6.47 -5.65
N VAL A 90 -4.18 7.33 -4.78
CA VAL A 90 -4.88 6.92 -3.56
C VAL A 90 -6.10 6.06 -3.91
N SER A 91 -6.87 6.41 -4.94
CA SER A 91 -8.01 5.59 -5.40
C SER A 91 -7.58 4.15 -5.76
N ILE A 92 -6.47 3.97 -6.48
CA ILE A 92 -5.95 2.65 -6.86
C ILE A 92 -5.54 1.84 -5.62
N ILE A 93 -4.80 2.46 -4.70
CA ILE A 93 -4.39 1.79 -3.45
C ILE A 93 -5.61 1.41 -2.63
N LEU A 94 -6.53 2.35 -2.39
CA LEU A 94 -7.71 2.10 -1.58
C LEU A 94 -8.61 1.03 -2.19
N TYR A 95 -8.76 0.98 -3.51
CA TYR A 95 -9.49 -0.09 -4.20
C TYR A 95 -8.88 -1.46 -3.89
N SER A 96 -7.57 -1.58 -4.06
CA SER A 96 -6.82 -2.82 -3.87
C SER A 96 -6.86 -3.31 -2.43
N VAL A 97 -6.58 -2.41 -1.47
CA VAL A 97 -6.63 -2.74 -0.05
C VAL A 97 -8.06 -3.06 0.38
N ARG A 98 -9.08 -2.35 -0.13
CA ARG A 98 -10.48 -2.64 0.20
C ARG A 98 -10.89 -4.03 -0.26
N GLY A 99 -10.44 -4.47 -1.44
CA GLY A 99 -10.66 -5.83 -1.92
C GLY A 99 -10.10 -6.87 -0.95
N SER A 100 -8.84 -6.69 -0.53
CA SER A 100 -8.18 -7.58 0.44
C SER A 100 -8.84 -7.55 1.82
N THR A 101 -9.11 -6.37 2.38
CA THR A 101 -9.81 -6.21 3.67
C THR A 101 -11.19 -6.85 3.62
N LYS A 102 -11.93 -6.74 2.51
CA LYS A 102 -13.25 -7.38 2.37
C LYS A 102 -13.14 -8.90 2.48
N ARG A 103 -12.13 -9.53 1.87
CA ARG A 103 -11.89 -10.98 1.95
C ARG A 103 -11.58 -11.42 3.38
N VAL A 104 -10.79 -10.65 4.11
CA VAL A 104 -10.42 -10.94 5.51
C VAL A 104 -11.60 -10.70 6.46
N CYS A 105 -12.36 -9.63 6.25
CA CYS A 105 -13.45 -9.16 7.12
C CYS A 105 -14.84 -9.72 6.77
N THR A 106 -14.93 -10.82 6.01
CA THR A 106 -16.21 -11.47 5.74
C THR A 106 -16.79 -12.11 7.00
N LYS A 107 -18.12 -12.18 7.12
CA LYS A 107 -18.81 -12.85 8.25
C LYS A 107 -18.47 -14.34 8.35
N ARG A 108 -18.24 -15.00 7.21
CA ARG A 108 -17.80 -16.40 7.15
C ARG A 108 -16.28 -16.44 7.19
N LYS A 109 -15.70 -17.31 8.01
CA LYS A 109 -14.26 -17.53 8.07
C LYS A 109 -13.83 -18.33 6.84
N SER A 110 -13.09 -17.70 5.93
CA SER A 110 -12.40 -18.44 4.89
C SER A 110 -11.16 -19.13 5.49
N PRO A 111 -10.69 -20.24 4.90
CA PRO A 111 -9.41 -20.84 5.28
C PRO A 111 -8.26 -19.82 5.26
N GLN A 112 -8.27 -18.90 4.28
CA GLN A 112 -7.28 -17.83 4.16
C GLN A 112 -7.31 -16.88 5.37
N THR A 113 -8.50 -16.46 5.84
CA THR A 113 -8.60 -15.62 7.04
C THR A 113 -8.08 -16.35 8.27
N VAL A 114 -8.34 -17.66 8.41
CA VAL A 114 -7.84 -18.46 9.53
C VAL A 114 -6.32 -18.54 9.50
N ALA A 115 -5.73 -18.85 8.34
CA ALA A 115 -4.28 -18.92 8.17
C ALA A 115 -3.60 -17.56 8.40
N LEU A 116 -4.25 -16.45 8.04
CA LEU A 116 -3.72 -15.11 8.27
C LEU A 116 -3.77 -14.71 9.75
N ILE A 117 -4.81 -15.12 10.50
CA ILE A 117 -4.84 -14.98 11.96
C ILE A 117 -3.75 -15.83 12.60
N ASP A 118 -3.55 -17.08 12.16
CA ASP A 118 -2.47 -17.94 12.65
C ASP A 118 -1.07 -17.32 12.41
N ALA A 119 -0.88 -16.64 11.27
CA ALA A 119 0.36 -15.92 10.96
C ALA A 119 0.53 -14.58 11.69
N SER A 120 -0.52 -14.06 12.33
CA SER A 120 -0.56 -12.71 12.91
C SER A 120 0.49 -12.45 13.99
N ASN A 121 0.73 -13.43 14.88
CA ASN A 121 1.71 -13.31 15.96
C ASN A 121 3.12 -13.09 15.39
N CYS A 122 3.43 -13.78 14.30
CA CYS A 122 4.67 -13.63 13.56
C CYS A 122 4.82 -12.22 12.95
N ILE A 123 3.75 -11.64 12.39
CA ILE A 123 3.77 -10.25 11.91
C ILE A 123 3.98 -9.29 13.08
N ASN A 124 3.21 -9.44 14.16
CA ASN A 124 3.21 -8.53 15.29
C ASN A 124 4.56 -8.52 16.02
N ARG A 125 5.15 -9.70 16.27
CA ARG A 125 6.47 -9.86 16.88
C ARG A 125 7.58 -9.21 16.05
N ASN A 126 7.50 -9.36 14.72
CA ASN A 126 8.54 -8.87 13.81
C ASN A 126 8.24 -7.48 13.22
N LYS A 127 7.16 -6.85 13.65
CA LYS A 127 6.62 -5.62 13.07
C LYS A 127 7.65 -4.51 12.93
N ARG A 128 8.46 -4.26 13.97
CA ARG A 128 9.52 -3.24 13.93
C ARG A 128 10.58 -3.57 12.88
N LEU A 129 10.94 -4.84 12.73
CA LEU A 129 11.92 -5.29 11.73
C LEU A 129 11.35 -5.13 10.31
N ILE A 130 10.09 -5.49 10.12
CA ILE A 130 9.36 -5.31 8.84
C ILE A 130 9.22 -3.82 8.52
N GLY A 131 8.90 -2.98 9.50
CA GLY A 131 8.81 -1.53 9.34
C GLY A 131 10.10 -0.90 8.80
N ARG A 132 11.28 -1.44 9.17
CA ARG A 132 12.57 -0.99 8.60
C ARG A 132 12.70 -1.27 7.10
N CYS A 133 12.00 -2.27 6.55
CA CYS A 133 11.92 -2.47 5.11
C CYS A 133 11.18 -1.30 4.44
N MET A 134 10.10 -0.81 5.05
CA MET A 134 9.32 0.34 4.55
C MET A 134 10.07 1.66 4.71
N ASP A 135 10.83 1.82 5.81
CA ASP A 135 11.70 2.98 6.01
C ASP A 135 12.79 3.06 4.92
N ARG A 136 13.43 1.92 4.61
CA ARG A 136 14.40 1.81 3.52
C ARG A 136 13.77 2.15 2.17
N ALA A 137 12.60 1.59 1.88
CA ALA A 137 11.88 1.89 0.65
C ALA A 137 11.55 3.39 0.52
N SER A 138 11.17 4.05 1.62
CA SER A 138 10.91 5.49 1.63
C SER A 138 12.16 6.31 1.28
N LEU A 139 13.34 5.91 1.77
CA LEU A 139 14.62 6.53 1.38
C LEU A 139 14.92 6.30 -0.10
N ASN A 140 14.74 5.07 -0.59
CA ASN A 140 14.98 4.73 -1.99
C ASN A 140 14.02 5.48 -2.92
N TYR A 141 12.77 5.69 -2.54
CA TYR A 141 11.82 6.54 -3.28
C TYR A 141 12.28 8.00 -3.39
N ALA A 142 12.99 8.53 -2.38
CA ALA A 142 13.61 9.84 -2.50
C ALA A 142 14.73 9.84 -3.55
N ALA A 143 15.51 8.75 -3.64
CA ALA A 143 16.56 8.59 -4.63
C ALA A 143 16.03 8.39 -6.06
N ILE A 144 14.94 7.63 -6.22
CA ILE A 144 14.29 7.38 -7.52
C ILE A 144 13.79 8.68 -8.17
N LYS A 145 13.48 9.72 -7.39
CA LYS A 145 13.14 11.04 -7.97
C LYS A 145 14.27 11.63 -8.79
N LEU A 146 15.51 11.27 -8.47
CA LEU A 146 16.72 11.81 -9.07
C LEU A 146 17.20 10.99 -10.27
N VAL A 147 16.61 9.82 -10.53
CA VAL A 147 16.95 9.04 -11.72
C VAL A 147 16.17 9.53 -12.94
N ASP A 148 16.69 9.25 -14.14
CA ASP A 148 16.03 9.58 -15.40
C ASP A 148 14.60 9.03 -15.45
N ASN A 149 13.69 9.80 -16.08
CA ASN A 149 12.26 9.46 -16.13
C ASN A 149 11.99 8.04 -16.66
N VAL A 150 12.77 7.57 -17.64
CA VAL A 150 12.67 6.22 -18.21
C VAL A 150 13.08 5.12 -17.22
N MET A 151 13.93 5.45 -16.24
CA MET A 151 14.42 4.53 -15.21
C MET A 151 13.59 4.55 -13.93
N LYS A 152 12.69 5.54 -13.74
CA LYS A 152 11.84 5.62 -12.54
C LYS A 152 10.99 4.37 -12.35
N MET A 153 10.39 3.84 -13.42
CA MET A 153 9.50 2.67 -13.31
C MET A 153 10.25 1.35 -13.05
N PRO A 154 11.34 1.03 -13.79
CA PRO A 154 12.22 -0.08 -13.42
C PRO A 154 12.66 -0.05 -11.95
N ASN A 155 13.12 1.10 -11.47
CA ASN A 155 13.57 1.22 -10.07
C ASN A 155 12.41 1.06 -9.08
N LEU A 156 11.20 1.56 -9.39
CA LEU A 156 10.02 1.37 -8.54
C LEU A 156 9.61 -0.10 -8.43
N CYS A 157 9.66 -0.83 -9.54
CA CYS A 157 9.39 -2.26 -9.58
C CYS A 157 10.41 -3.05 -8.78
N CYS A 158 11.70 -2.76 -8.95
CA CYS A 158 12.75 -3.38 -8.15
C CYS A 158 12.69 -3.00 -6.67
N GLN A 159 12.18 -1.82 -6.33
CA GLN A 159 11.95 -1.48 -4.93
C GLN A 159 10.90 -2.38 -4.28
N PHE A 160 9.88 -2.82 -5.02
CA PHE A 160 8.93 -3.80 -4.51
C PHE A 160 9.59 -5.16 -4.28
N VAL A 161 10.43 -5.61 -5.22
CA VAL A 161 11.24 -6.84 -5.06
C VAL A 161 12.07 -6.78 -3.78
N GLU A 162 12.77 -5.67 -3.54
CA GLU A 162 13.56 -5.47 -2.31
C GLU A 162 12.71 -5.52 -1.03
N ILE A 163 11.49 -4.96 -1.05
CA ILE A 163 10.57 -5.01 0.11
C ILE A 163 10.18 -6.46 0.40
N ILE A 164 9.84 -7.24 -0.63
CA ILE A 164 9.47 -8.65 -0.48
C ILE A 164 10.66 -9.47 0.02
N GLN A 165 11.86 -9.26 -0.52
CA GLN A 165 13.07 -9.94 -0.06
C GLN A 165 13.39 -9.57 1.39
N CYS A 166 13.30 -8.29 1.76
CA CYS A 166 13.51 -7.83 3.13
C CYS A 166 12.50 -8.45 4.10
N PHE A 167 11.23 -8.46 3.73
CA PHE A 167 10.17 -9.13 4.51
C PHE A 167 10.47 -10.62 4.69
N THR A 168 10.80 -11.32 3.60
CA THR A 168 11.12 -12.75 3.59
C THR A 168 12.30 -13.08 4.51
N GLN A 169 13.37 -12.29 4.44
CA GLN A 169 14.53 -12.43 5.31
C GLN A 169 14.18 -12.22 6.78
N VAL A 170 13.33 -11.23 7.09
CA VAL A 170 12.86 -10.99 8.46
C VAL A 170 12.08 -12.20 8.98
N MET A 171 11.13 -12.73 8.20
CA MET A 171 10.33 -13.87 8.66
C MET A 171 11.19 -15.13 8.85
N THR A 172 12.09 -15.41 7.90
CA THR A 172 12.97 -16.60 7.94
C THR A 172 13.91 -16.55 9.15
N LYS A 173 14.61 -15.42 9.35
CA LYS A 173 15.57 -15.27 10.46
C LYS A 173 14.93 -15.31 11.85
N ASN A 174 13.62 -15.11 11.93
CA ASN A 174 12.88 -15.07 13.20
C ASN A 174 11.90 -16.24 13.34
N GLY A 175 12.12 -17.35 12.65
CA GLY A 175 11.38 -18.60 12.83
C GLY A 175 9.90 -18.50 12.43
N CYS A 176 9.60 -17.77 11.36
CA CYS A 176 8.25 -17.59 10.81
C CYS A 176 8.18 -17.99 9.32
N GLU A 177 9.09 -18.86 8.87
CA GLU A 177 9.21 -19.29 7.48
C GLU A 177 7.96 -20.05 7.01
N ASP A 178 7.37 -20.87 7.88
CA ASP A 178 6.15 -21.63 7.62
C ASP A 178 4.94 -20.72 7.34
N LYS A 179 4.96 -19.47 7.84
CA LYS A 179 3.91 -18.48 7.60
C LYS A 179 4.11 -17.68 6.32
N LEU A 180 5.28 -17.77 5.66
CA LEU A 180 5.57 -16.97 4.47
C LEU A 180 4.57 -17.17 3.33
N PRO A 181 4.13 -18.39 2.98
CA PRO A 181 3.23 -18.56 1.84
C PRO A 181 1.94 -17.74 1.95
N VAL A 182 1.24 -17.81 3.10
CA VAL A 182 -0.01 -17.05 3.31
C VAL A 182 0.24 -15.53 3.37
N LEU A 183 1.37 -15.11 3.93
CA LEU A 183 1.72 -13.70 4.06
C LEU A 183 2.10 -13.09 2.70
N LEU A 184 2.91 -13.79 1.92
CA LEU A 184 3.30 -13.37 0.59
C LEU A 184 2.09 -13.36 -0.34
N GLU A 185 1.24 -14.38 -0.32
CA GLU A 185 -0.03 -14.39 -1.08
C GLU A 185 -0.93 -13.21 -0.69
N THR A 186 -0.97 -12.84 0.60
CA THR A 186 -1.74 -11.68 1.05
C THR A 186 -1.17 -10.37 0.51
N ILE A 187 0.16 -10.21 0.52
CA ILE A 187 0.84 -9.01 0.01
C ILE A 187 0.68 -8.91 -1.51
N THR A 188 1.02 -9.96 -2.25
CA THR A 188 0.90 -10.01 -3.72
C THR A 188 -0.56 -10.01 -4.16
N GLY A 189 -1.50 -10.53 -3.37
CA GLY A 189 -2.94 -10.42 -3.64
C GLY A 189 -3.51 -9.00 -3.53
N VAL A 190 -2.74 -8.04 -2.97
CA VAL A 190 -3.09 -6.61 -2.95
C VAL A 190 -2.51 -5.88 -4.17
N VAL A 191 -1.25 -6.16 -4.54
CA VAL A 191 -0.52 -5.35 -5.54
C VAL A 191 -0.11 -6.11 -6.81
N GLY A 192 -0.26 -7.43 -6.83
CA GLY A 192 0.28 -8.35 -7.84
C GLY A 192 -0.19 -8.00 -9.25
N ASN A 193 -1.51 -7.94 -9.49
CA ASN A 193 -2.04 -7.60 -10.81
C ASN A 193 -1.52 -6.25 -11.35
N PHE A 194 -1.28 -5.28 -10.48
CA PHE A 194 -0.72 -3.99 -10.88
C PHE A 194 0.77 -4.11 -11.24
N LEU A 195 1.53 -4.88 -10.45
CA LEU A 195 2.94 -5.10 -10.69
C LEU A 195 3.18 -5.96 -11.93
N ASP A 196 2.44 -7.05 -12.11
CA ASP A 196 2.58 -7.95 -13.26
C ASP A 196 2.33 -7.22 -14.58
N SER A 197 1.37 -6.29 -14.59
CA SER A 197 1.05 -5.48 -15.78
C SER A 197 2.01 -4.33 -16.02
N THR A 198 2.64 -3.77 -14.98
CA THR A 198 3.45 -2.55 -15.08
C THR A 198 4.95 -2.82 -15.11
N CYS A 199 5.41 -3.86 -14.39
CA CYS A 199 6.81 -4.10 -14.15
C CYS A 199 7.48 -5.01 -15.18
N GLY A 200 6.70 -5.76 -15.96
CA GLY A 200 7.23 -6.65 -16.99
C GLY A 200 8.30 -7.58 -16.41
N GLU A 201 9.53 -7.47 -16.92
CA GLU A 201 10.65 -8.30 -16.48
C GLU A 201 11.27 -7.88 -15.13
N TYR A 202 10.96 -6.70 -14.58
CA TYR A 202 11.49 -6.24 -13.28
C TYR A 202 10.68 -6.82 -12.12
N ASN A 203 10.82 -8.12 -11.87
CA ASN A 203 10.05 -8.87 -10.89
C ASN A 203 10.93 -9.86 -10.09
N LEU A 204 10.32 -10.72 -9.29
CA LEU A 204 11.02 -11.69 -8.42
C LEU A 204 11.66 -12.87 -9.19
N ASP A 205 11.26 -13.09 -10.44
CA ASP A 205 11.61 -14.27 -11.22
C ASP A 205 12.80 -14.03 -12.18
N THR A 206 13.34 -12.80 -12.24
CA THR A 206 14.46 -12.45 -13.12
C THR A 206 15.59 -11.75 -12.38
N ASP A 207 16.76 -11.69 -13.02
CA ASP A 207 17.94 -10.97 -12.54
C ASP A 207 17.97 -9.49 -12.96
N LYS A 208 16.89 -8.95 -13.53
CA LYS A 208 16.86 -7.59 -14.08
C LYS A 208 17.09 -6.51 -13.03
N CYS A 209 16.59 -6.75 -11.81
CA CYS A 209 16.79 -5.83 -10.70
C CYS A 209 18.24 -5.79 -10.22
N GLU A 210 18.98 -6.89 -10.32
CA GLU A 210 20.40 -6.97 -9.95
C GLU A 210 21.31 -6.21 -10.91
N LYS A 211 20.83 -5.99 -12.15
CA LYS A 211 21.53 -5.28 -13.22
C LYS A 211 21.30 -3.76 -13.20
N LEU A 212 20.43 -3.25 -12.34
CA LEU A 212 20.19 -1.81 -12.24
C LEU A 212 21.36 -1.10 -11.57
N ALA A 213 21.64 0.12 -12.03
CA ALA A 213 22.63 0.99 -11.39
C ALA A 213 22.19 1.32 -9.94
N PRO A 214 23.14 1.41 -8.99
CA PRO A 214 22.82 1.77 -7.61
C PRO A 214 22.13 3.15 -7.51
N LEU A 215 21.14 3.24 -6.63
CA LEU A 215 20.43 4.48 -6.37
C LEU A 215 21.32 5.52 -5.64
N PRO A 216 21.23 6.82 -5.99
CA PRO A 216 22.03 7.87 -5.37
C PRO A 216 21.49 8.28 -3.99
N VAL A 217 21.56 7.38 -3.00
CA VAL A 217 20.94 7.57 -1.66
C VAL A 217 21.68 8.55 -0.73
N LYS A 218 22.87 9.05 -1.12
CA LYS A 218 23.74 9.83 -0.24
C LYS A 218 23.08 11.16 0.15
N ASN A 219 23.03 11.44 1.45
CA ASN A 219 22.46 12.65 2.06
C ASN A 219 20.98 12.91 1.76
N LEU A 220 20.23 11.91 1.30
CA LEU A 220 18.80 12.07 1.04
C LEU A 220 17.96 11.95 2.31
N LYS A 221 16.88 12.72 2.34
CA LYS A 221 15.81 12.59 3.31
C LYS A 221 14.49 12.40 2.57
N PRO A 222 13.67 11.42 2.94
CA PRO A 222 12.36 11.26 2.34
C PRO A 222 11.48 12.49 2.66
N HIS A 223 10.58 12.82 1.73
CA HIS A 223 9.70 13.99 1.87
C HIS A 223 8.70 13.84 3.01
N SER A 224 8.26 12.60 3.25
CA SER A 224 7.43 12.22 4.40
C SER A 224 7.99 10.93 5.01
N LYS A 225 7.59 10.61 6.24
CA LYS A 225 7.77 9.26 6.79
C LYS A 225 6.80 8.25 6.16
N ASN A 226 5.70 8.73 5.58
CA ASN A 226 4.69 7.90 4.96
C ASN A 226 5.14 7.42 3.57
N PHE A 227 5.06 6.10 3.39
CA PHE A 227 5.42 5.41 2.15
C PHE A 227 4.64 5.92 0.92
N VAL A 228 3.32 6.08 1.03
CA VAL A 228 2.45 6.45 -0.10
C VAL A 228 2.74 7.88 -0.56
N THR A 229 2.92 8.81 0.38
CA THR A 229 3.30 10.19 0.05
C THR A 229 4.61 10.24 -0.71
N ASN A 230 5.63 9.47 -0.31
CA ASN A 230 6.92 9.43 -1.01
C ASN A 230 6.79 8.85 -2.42
N LEU A 231 5.96 7.80 -2.58
CA LEU A 231 5.71 7.14 -3.85
C LEU A 231 5.01 8.07 -4.85
N VAL A 232 3.96 8.77 -4.42
CA VAL A 232 3.22 9.72 -5.28
C VAL A 232 4.12 10.87 -5.75
N ASP A 233 5.03 11.30 -4.90
CA ASP A 233 5.91 12.43 -5.20
C ASP A 233 6.90 12.13 -6.35
N ILE A 234 7.20 10.85 -6.62
CA ILE A 234 7.97 10.44 -7.80
C ILE A 234 7.25 10.86 -9.09
N PHE A 235 5.93 10.70 -9.13
CA PHE A 235 5.12 10.97 -10.32
C PHE A 235 4.75 12.44 -10.51
N LYS A 236 5.07 13.32 -9.56
CA LYS A 236 4.90 14.77 -9.74
C LYS A 236 6.02 15.41 -10.56
N THR A 237 7.13 14.68 -10.73
CA THR A 237 8.34 15.16 -11.42
C THR A 237 8.51 14.55 -12.80
N VAL A 238 7.49 13.84 -13.30
CA VAL A 238 7.46 13.18 -14.61
C VAL A 238 6.67 14.05 -15.59
#